data_AF-A0A7X1BW81-F1
#
_entry.id   AF-A0A7X1BW81-F1
#
_cell.length_a   1.000
_cell.length_b   1.000
_cell.length_c   1.000
_cell.angle_alpha   90.00
_cell.angle_beta   90.00
_cell.angle_gamma   90.00
#
_symmetry.space_group_name_H-M   'P 1'
#
loop_
_entity.id
_entity.type
_entity.pdbx_description
1 polymer ?
#
loop_
_entity_poly.entity_id
_entity_poly.type
_entity_poly.pdbx_seq_one_letter_code
_entity_poly.pdbx_strand_id
1 'polypeptide(L)' 'MKYTLDQIKAKYADVKEMEEPGRTRELTALMDILEQQHGTLQMYPTPDFLATEKVKLYREISNARVFEEEE' A
#
# COMPACT_ATOMS: atom_id res chain seq x y z
N MET A 1 -3.29 4.41 16.46
CA MET A 1 -2.25 5.41 16.13
C MET A 1 -2.45 5.81 14.68
N LYS A 2 -2.45 7.12 14.35
CA LYS A 2 -2.62 7.60 12.97
C LYS A 2 -1.25 7.75 12.32
N TYR A 3 -1.08 7.28 11.08
CA TYR A 3 0.17 7.40 10.33
C TYR A 3 0.02 8.50 9.28
N THR A 4 1.08 9.24 9.03
CA THR A 4 1.12 10.14 7.87
C THR A 4 1.46 9.34 6.61
N LEU A 5 1.14 9.86 5.42
CA LEU A 5 1.49 9.20 4.16
C LEU A 5 3.01 9.00 4.04
N ASP A 6 3.82 9.97 4.47
CA ASP A 6 5.28 9.86 4.42
C ASP A 6 5.81 8.75 5.34
N GLN A 7 5.19 8.55 6.52
CA GLN A 7 5.54 7.44 7.41
C GLN A 7 5.19 6.08 6.78
N ILE A 8 4.05 6.00 6.08
CA ILE A 8 3.64 4.77 5.38
C ILE A 8 4.61 4.49 4.22
N LYS A 9 5.02 5.50 3.47
CA LYS A 9 6.03 5.37 2.41
C LYS A 9 7.39 4.89 2.94
N ALA A 10 7.86 5.48 4.04
CA ALA A 10 9.12 5.08 4.66
C ALA A 10 9.05 3.61 5.10
N LYS A 11 7.97 3.21 5.78
CA LYS A 11 7.74 1.81 6.16
C LYS A 11 7.65 0.89 4.95
N TYR A 12 7.01 1.31 3.87
CA TYR A 12 6.94 0.51 2.66
C TYR A 12 8.33 0.23 2.06
N ALA A 13 9.21 1.24 2.03
CA ALA A 13 10.59 1.06 1.58
C ALA A 13 11.34 0.03 2.45
N ASP A 14 11.18 0.09 3.77
CA ASP A 14 11.78 -0.90 4.67
C ASP A 14 11.21 -2.30 4.45
N VAL A 15 9.88 -2.39 4.27
CA VAL A 15 9.17 -3.67 4.10
C VAL A 15 9.52 -4.35 2.79
N LYS A 16 9.78 -3.60 1.71
CA LYS A 16 10.14 -4.20 0.41
C LYS A 16 11.36 -5.12 0.49
N GLU A 17 12.30 -4.80 1.36
CA GLU A 17 13.56 -5.53 1.53
C GLU A 17 13.44 -6.69 2.55
N MET A 18 12.24 -6.93 3.11
CA MET A 18 12.02 -8.00 4.08
C MET A 18 11.86 -9.37 3.40
N GLU A 19 12.23 -10.42 4.13
CA GLU A 19 11.99 -11.80 3.70
C GLU A 19 10.53 -12.25 3.93
N GLU A 20 10.11 -13.22 3.13
CA GLU A 20 8.81 -13.87 3.32
C GLU A 20 8.83 -14.82 4.53
N PRO A 21 7.68 -15.02 5.22
CA PRO A 21 6.35 -14.46 4.94
C PRO A 21 6.08 -13.11 5.63
N GLY A 22 7.08 -12.58 6.35
CA GLY A 22 6.94 -11.35 7.12
C GLY A 22 6.62 -10.15 6.23
N ARG A 23 7.30 -10.06 5.09
CA ARG A 23 7.06 -9.05 4.05
C ARG A 23 5.58 -8.94 3.68
N THR A 24 4.96 -10.05 3.25
CA THR A 24 3.55 -10.05 2.82
C THR A 24 2.59 -9.58 3.92
N ARG A 25 2.86 -9.95 5.18
CA ARG A 25 2.03 -9.52 6.33
C ARG A 25 2.13 -8.01 6.56
N GLU A 26 3.35 -7.47 6.55
CA GLU A 26 3.57 -6.04 6.74
C GLU A 26 3.00 -5.21 5.58
N LEU A 27 3.15 -5.66 4.33
CA LEU A 27 2.51 -5.01 3.17
C LEU A 27 0.99 -4.95 3.32
N THR A 28 0.37 -6.05 3.77
CA THR A 28 -1.07 -6.09 4.03
C THR A 28 -1.47 -5.14 5.15
N ALA A 29 -0.70 -5.05 6.24
CA ALA A 29 -0.95 -4.11 7.32
C ALA A 29 -0.88 -2.64 6.86
N LEU A 30 0.07 -2.30 5.97
CA LEU A 30 0.16 -0.96 5.39
C LEU A 30 -1.03 -0.62 4.48
N MET A 31 -1.53 -1.61 3.71
CA MET A 31 -2.77 -1.47 2.94
C MET A 31 -3.97 -1.19 3.85
N ASP A 32 -4.15 -1.97 4.92
CA ASP A 32 -5.24 -1.79 5.87
C ASP A 32 -5.22 -0.39 6.52
N ILE A 33 -4.02 0.11 6.84
CA ILE A 33 -3.84 1.48 7.37
C ILE A 33 -4.30 2.52 6.34
N LEU A 34 -3.91 2.37 5.07
CA LEU A 34 -4.32 3.28 4.00
C LEU A 34 -5.83 3.21 3.75
N GLU A 35 -6.45 2.05 3.86
CA GLU A 35 -7.90 1.91 3.71
C GLU A 35 -8.63 2.60 4.85
N GLN A 36 -8.28 2.28 6.10
CA GLN A 36 -8.95 2.79 7.29
C GLN A 36 -8.79 4.31 7.44
N GLN A 37 -7.60 4.86 7.14
CA GLN A 37 -7.32 6.27 7.40
C GLN A 37 -7.68 7.18 6.23
N HIS A 38 -7.67 6.65 5.00
CA HIS A 38 -7.76 7.46 3.79
C HIS A 38 -8.86 7.03 2.82
N GLY A 39 -9.54 5.92 3.07
CA GLY A 39 -10.61 5.38 2.23
C GLY A 39 -10.09 5.00 0.83
N THR A 40 -8.91 4.38 0.77
CA THR A 40 -8.21 4.07 -0.50
C THR A 40 -8.83 2.92 -1.30
N LEU A 41 -9.67 2.10 -0.67
CA LEU A 41 -10.46 1.06 -1.34
C LEU A 41 -11.87 1.57 -1.64
N GLN A 42 -12.23 1.63 -2.92
CA GLN A 42 -13.57 2.00 -3.40
C GLN A 42 -14.01 1.06 -4.52
N MET A 43 -15.31 0.74 -4.57
CA MET A 43 -15.87 -0.15 -5.60
C MET A 43 -15.94 0.50 -6.98
N TYR A 44 -16.18 1.82 -7.04
CA TYR A 44 -16.30 2.58 -8.29
C TYR A 44 -15.46 3.88 -8.22
N PRO A 45 -14.12 3.76 -8.23
CA PRO A 45 -13.25 4.92 -8.08
C PRO A 45 -13.28 5.80 -9.33
N THR A 46 -13.30 7.12 -9.14
CA THR A 46 -13.14 8.07 -10.24
C THR A 46 -11.67 8.21 -10.65
N PRO A 47 -11.37 8.68 -11.88
CA PRO A 47 -9.99 8.96 -12.30
C PRO A 47 -9.25 9.90 -11.34
N ASP A 48 -9.92 10.95 -10.85
CA ASP A 48 -9.35 11.90 -9.89
C ASP A 48 -8.98 11.23 -8.57
N PHE A 49 -9.85 10.33 -8.08
CA PHE A 49 -9.56 9.54 -6.88
C PHE A 49 -8.34 8.64 -7.09
N LEU A 50 -8.27 7.94 -8.22
CA LEU A 50 -7.12 7.10 -8.58
C LEU A 50 -5.82 7.90 -8.74
N ALA A 51 -5.91 9.17 -9.11
CA ALA A 51 -4.76 10.06 -9.24
C ALA A 51 -4.21 10.55 -7.89
N THR A 52 -4.97 10.39 -6.79
CA THR A 52 -4.51 10.81 -5.46
C THR A 52 -3.32 9.96 -4.98
N GLU A 53 -2.38 10.62 -4.32
CA GLU A 53 -1.14 10.02 -3.86
C GLU A 53 -1.35 8.82 -2.91
N LYS A 54 -2.33 8.92 -2.01
CA LYS A 54 -2.72 7.86 -1.09
C LYS A 54 -3.19 6.58 -1.81
N VAL A 55 -3.92 6.73 -2.91
CA VAL A 55 -4.44 5.61 -3.71
C VAL A 55 -3.33 5.03 -4.60
N LYS A 56 -2.45 5.87 -5.15
CA LYS A 56 -1.25 5.39 -5.85
C LYS A 56 -0.38 4.53 -4.95
N LEU A 57 -0.09 5.00 -3.74
CA LEU A 57 0.69 4.25 -2.75
C LEU A 57 0.01 2.92 -2.38
N TYR A 58 -1.30 2.92 -2.15
CA TYR A 58 -2.05 1.68 -1.89
C TYR A 58 -1.88 0.66 -3.02
N ARG A 59 -1.99 1.11 -4.28
CA ARG A 59 -1.82 0.25 -5.46
C ARG A 59 -0.40 -0.26 -5.62
N GLU A 60 0.61 0.58 -5.34
CA GLU A 60 2.01 0.16 -5.36
C GLU A 60 2.28 -0.95 -4.34
N ILE A 61 1.78 -0.80 -3.10
CA ILE A 61 1.90 -1.82 -2.05
C ILE A 61 1.14 -3.09 -2.43
N SER A 62 -0.07 -2.96 -2.95
CA SER A 62 -0.88 -4.08 -3.45
C SER A 62 -0.15 -4.87 -4.53
N ASN A 63 0.47 -4.17 -5.47
CA ASN A 63 1.24 -4.79 -6.54
C ASN A 63 2.48 -5.48 -5.99
N ALA A 64 3.24 -4.85 -5.08
CA ALA A 64 4.43 -5.46 -4.48
C ALA A 64 4.11 -6.73 -3.66
N ARG A 65 2.89 -6.86 -3.15
CA ARG A 65 2.43 -8.04 -2.41
C ARG A 65 2.21 -9.25 -3.34
N VAL A 66 1.72 -9.02 -4.54
CA VAL A 66 1.61 -10.08 -5.55
C VAL A 66 3.00 -10.24 -6.13
N PHE A 67 3.62 -11.42 -5.98
CA PHE A 67 4.96 -11.71 -6.51
C PHE A 67 5.11 -11.13 -7.92
N GLU A 68 6.23 -10.47 -8.20
CA GLU A 68 6.60 -10.14 -9.58
C GLU A 68 6.57 -11.47 -10.36
N GLU A 69 5.55 -11.67 -11.21
CA GLU A 69 5.72 -12.53 -12.36
C GLU A 69 6.75 -11.79 -13.22
N GLU A 70 8.02 -12.14 -13.05
CA GLU A 70 9.05 -11.84 -14.04
C GLU A 70 8.58 -12.46 -15.36
N GLU A 71 8.17 -11.61 -16.31
CA GLU A 71 8.02 -11.97 -17.72
C GLU A 71 9.39 -11.98 -18.42
#